data_AF-W1NFJ1-F1
#
_entry.id   AF-W1NFJ1-F1
#
_cell.length_a   1.000
_cell.length_b   1.000
_cell.length_c   1.000
_cell.angle_alpha   90.00
_cell.angle_beta   90.00
_cell.angle_gamma   90.00
#
_symmetry.space_group_name_H-M   'P 1'
#
loop_
_entity.id
_entity.type
_entity.pdbx_description
1 polymer ?
#
loop_
_entity_poly.entity_id
_entity_poly.type
_entity_poly.pdbx_seq_one_letter_code
_entity_poly.pdbx_strand_id
1 'polypeptide(L)'
;MGRVKLQIKKIENSTNRQVTFSKRRNGLIKKAYELSILCDIDIALIMFSPSGRLSQFSGKKRIEDVLARYVNLPDHDRGGPLQNQEYLNRALKKLKCESDIASHLTR
;
A
#
# COMPACT_ATOMS: atom_id res chain seq x y z
N MET A 1 21.13 0.98 -22.46
CA MET A 1 19.88 0.98 -23.26
C MET A 1 18.99 2.13 -22.79
N GLY A 2 18.52 2.97 -23.71
CA GLY A 2 17.68 4.15 -23.42
C GLY A 2 16.22 3.82 -23.05
N ARG A 3 15.44 4.83 -22.66
CA ARG A 3 14.00 4.69 -22.41
C ARG A 3 13.25 4.50 -23.73
N VAL A 4 12.49 3.40 -23.84
CA VAL A 4 11.56 3.16 -24.96
C VAL A 4 10.13 3.42 -24.48
N LYS A 5 9.31 4.07 -25.31
CA LYS A 5 7.89 4.29 -25.03
C LYS A 5 7.15 2.95 -25.09
N LEU A 6 6.41 2.62 -24.03
CA LEU A 6 5.57 1.42 -23.96
C LEU A 6 4.09 1.81 -24.09
N GLN A 7 3.30 1.00 -24.79
CA GLN A 7 1.84 1.09 -24.75
C GLN A 7 1.34 0.71 -23.35
N ILE A 8 0.27 1.37 -22.87
CA ILE A 8 -0.38 1.04 -21.59
C ILE A 8 -1.30 -0.16 -21.82
N LYS A 9 -0.70 -1.36 -21.80
CA LYS A 9 -1.37 -2.66 -21.83
C LYS A 9 -0.55 -3.67 -21.03
N LYS A 10 -1.11 -4.86 -20.77
CA LYS A 10 -0.38 -5.95 -20.11
C LYS A 10 0.88 -6.29 -20.91
N ILE A 11 2.02 -6.41 -20.21
CA ILE A 11 3.28 -6.89 -20.82
C ILE A 11 3.20 -8.41 -20.88
N GLU A 12 3.25 -8.99 -22.07
CA GLU A 12 3.06 -10.44 -22.23
C GLU A 12 4.25 -11.27 -21.73
N ASN A 13 5.46 -10.87 -22.10
CA ASN A 13 6.68 -11.53 -21.63
C ASN A 13 6.82 -11.41 -20.11
N SER A 14 6.84 -12.56 -19.41
CA SER A 14 6.83 -12.64 -17.95
C SER A 14 8.07 -12.01 -17.31
N THR A 15 9.25 -12.26 -17.87
CA THR A 15 10.53 -11.68 -17.40
C THR A 15 10.50 -10.16 -17.51
N ASN A 16 10.12 -9.63 -18.68
CA ASN A 16 9.99 -8.19 -18.90
C ASN A 16 8.94 -7.56 -17.99
N ARG A 17 7.82 -8.27 -17.76
CA ARG A 17 6.77 -7.84 -16.83
C ARG A 17 7.28 -7.76 -15.40
N GLN A 18 8.04 -8.75 -14.93
CA GLN A 18 8.61 -8.76 -13.59
C GLN A 18 9.64 -7.63 -13.40
N VAL A 19 10.57 -7.47 -14.35
CA VAL A 19 11.57 -6.38 -14.30
C VAL A 19 10.89 -5.01 -14.34
N THR A 20 9.88 -4.85 -15.20
CA THR A 20 9.12 -3.59 -15.28
C THR A 20 8.33 -3.32 -14.02
N PHE A 21 7.69 -4.34 -13.43
CA PHE A 21 7.00 -4.23 -12.14
C PHE A 21 7.96 -3.74 -11.07
N SER A 22 9.12 -4.38 -10.89
CA SER A 22 10.10 -3.97 -9.88
C SER A 22 10.55 -2.51 -10.06
N LYS A 23 10.85 -2.09 -11.30
CA LYS A 23 11.28 -0.71 -11.58
C LYS A 23 10.16 0.31 -11.35
N ARG A 24 8.95 0.05 -11.85
CA ARG A 24 7.79 0.96 -11.71
C ARG A 24 7.30 1.04 -10.27
N ARG A 25 7.25 -0.09 -9.57
CA ARG A 25 6.93 -0.17 -8.14
C ARG A 25 7.87 0.72 -7.33
N ASN A 26 9.18 0.61 -7.54
CA ASN A 26 10.16 1.45 -6.83
C ASN A 26 9.97 2.94 -7.16
N GLY A 27 9.71 3.27 -8.43
CA GLY A 27 9.41 4.65 -8.84
C GLY A 27 8.12 5.20 -8.21
N LEU A 28 7.08 4.37 -8.10
CA LEU A 28 5.82 4.72 -7.45
C LEU A 28 5.99 4.94 -5.95
N ILE A 29 6.70 4.04 -5.27
CA ILE A 29 7.04 4.18 -3.84
C ILE A 29 7.82 5.48 -3.61
N LYS A 30 8.81 5.80 -4.44
CA LYS A 30 9.57 7.05 -4.33
C LYS A 30 8.66 8.28 -4.45
N LYS A 31 7.76 8.32 -5.43
CA LYS A 31 6.79 9.42 -5.59
C LYS A 31 5.82 9.51 -4.41
N ALA A 32 5.33 8.39 -3.91
CA ALA A 32 4.45 8.35 -2.74
C ALA A 32 5.16 8.86 -1.49
N TYR A 33 6.43 8.48 -1.29
CA TYR A 33 7.27 9.01 -0.21
C TYR A 33 7.45 10.52 -0.32
N GLU A 34 7.89 11.01 -1.49
CA GLU A 34 8.07 12.45 -1.73
C GLU A 34 6.78 13.22 -1.43
N LEU A 35 5.64 12.74 -1.93
CA LEU A 35 4.34 13.38 -1.72
C LEU A 35 3.91 13.36 -0.24
N SER A 36 4.11 12.25 0.47
CA SER A 36 3.79 12.14 1.90
C SER A 36 4.58 13.14 2.74
N ILE A 37 5.84 13.40 2.40
CA ILE A 37 6.67 14.40 3.08
C ILE A 37 6.28 15.83 2.68
N LEU A 38 6.19 16.11 1.38
CA LEU A 38 5.96 17.47 0.87
C LEU A 38 4.61 18.04 1.28
N CYS A 39 3.58 17.20 1.36
CA CYS A 39 2.21 17.63 1.63
C CYS A 39 1.70 17.21 3.02
N ASP A 40 2.56 16.61 3.84
CA ASP A 40 2.19 16.05 5.15
C ASP A 40 0.94 15.16 5.12
N ILE A 41 0.89 14.25 4.14
CA ILE A 41 -0.24 13.34 3.96
C ILE A 41 0.08 11.90 4.32
N ASP A 42 -0.94 11.22 4.87
CA ASP A 42 -0.94 9.78 5.09
C ASP A 42 -1.15 9.05 3.76
N ILE A 43 -0.21 8.18 3.36
CA ILE A 43 -0.31 7.35 2.16
C ILE A 43 0.03 5.91 2.52
N ALA A 44 -0.73 4.97 1.97
CA ALA A 44 -0.44 3.54 1.99
C ALA A 44 -0.58 2.94 0.58
N LEU A 45 0.32 2.02 0.23
CA LEU A 45 0.30 1.24 -1.01
C LEU A 45 0.36 -0.25 -0.66
N ILE A 46 -0.56 -1.04 -1.22
CA ILE A 46 -0.58 -2.50 -1.14
C ILE A 46 -0.52 -3.03 -2.57
N MET A 47 0.48 -3.85 -2.87
CA MET A 47 0.70 -4.37 -4.22
C MET A 47 1.01 -5.86 -4.16
N PHE A 48 0.32 -6.65 -4.99
CA PHE A 48 0.65 -8.05 -5.24
C PHE A 48 1.36 -8.15 -6.58
N SER A 49 2.57 -8.70 -6.55
CA SER A 49 3.36 -8.91 -7.77
C SER A 49 2.76 -10.01 -8.64
N PRO A 50 3.17 -10.12 -9.92
CA PRO A 50 2.75 -11.22 -10.79
C PRO A 50 3.09 -12.63 -10.25
N SER A 51 4.02 -12.74 -9.30
CA SER A 51 4.34 -13.99 -8.59
C SER A 51 3.57 -14.18 -7.28
N GLY A 52 2.54 -13.35 -7.02
CA GLY A 52 1.70 -13.42 -5.82
C GLY A 52 2.35 -12.82 -4.57
N ARG A 53 3.61 -12.37 -4.63
CA ARG A 53 4.30 -11.79 -3.46
C ARG A 53 3.73 -10.41 -3.12
N LEU A 54 3.41 -10.22 -1.84
CA LEU A 54 3.02 -8.94 -1.25
C LEU A 54 4.20 -7.98 -1.21
N SER A 55 3.95 -6.73 -1.57
CA SER A 55 4.83 -5.59 -1.37
C SER A 55 3.97 -4.44 -0.86
N GLN A 56 4.31 -3.88 0.29
CA GLN A 56 3.60 -2.75 0.88
C GLN A 56 4.54 -1.58 1.17
N PHE A 57 3.98 -0.38 1.17
CA PHE A 57 4.66 0.86 1.58
C PHE A 57 3.66 1.71 2.34
N SER A 58 4.10 2.34 3.42
CA SER A 58 3.36 3.40 4.09
C SER A 58 4.30 4.58 4.36
N GLY A 59 3.74 5.79 4.36
CA GLY A 59 4.48 7.02 4.66
C GLY A 59 4.85 7.12 6.14
N LYS A 60 4.55 8.27 6.76
CA LYS A 60 4.87 8.51 8.19
C LYS A 60 4.16 7.55 9.15
N LYS A 61 2.92 7.17 8.84
CA LYS A 61 2.13 6.25 9.64
C LYS A 61 2.29 4.81 9.18
N ARG A 62 2.01 3.87 10.07
CA ARG A 62 1.94 2.46 9.73
C ARG A 62 0.74 2.20 8.83
N ILE A 63 0.80 1.14 8.03
CA ILE A 63 -0.26 0.83 7.08
C ILE A 63 -1.61 0.58 7.77
N GLU A 64 -1.59 -0.02 8.95
CA GLU A 64 -2.77 -0.31 9.77
C GLU A 64 -3.46 0.98 10.21
N ASP A 65 -2.72 2.04 10.50
CA ASP A 65 -3.28 3.33 10.92
C ASP A 65 -3.99 4.04 9.77
N VAL A 66 -3.41 3.98 8.56
CA VAL A 66 -4.04 4.54 7.35
C VAL A 66 -5.32 3.78 7.02
N LEU A 67 -5.30 2.45 7.10
CA LEU A 67 -6.48 1.61 6.88
C LEU A 67 -7.56 1.84 7.96
N ALA A 68 -7.17 1.95 9.23
CA ALA A 68 -8.10 2.27 10.32
C ALA A 68 -8.76 3.63 10.13
N ARG A 69 -8.01 4.64 9.68
CA ARG A 69 -8.57 5.96 9.34
C ARG A 69 -9.62 5.85 8.23
N TYR A 70 -9.37 5.05 7.20
CA TYR A 70 -10.35 4.80 6.13
C TYR A 70 -11.60 4.06 6.64
N VAL A 71 -11.44 3.00 7.43
CA VAL A 71 -12.54 2.17 7.98
C VAL A 71 -13.40 2.91 9.02
N ASN A 72 -12.88 3.98 9.63
CA ASN A 72 -13.64 4.80 10.57
C ASN A 72 -14.16 6.13 9.98
N LEU A 73 -13.91 6.37 8.69
CA LEU A 73 -14.48 7.51 7.97
C LEU A 73 -16.02 7.41 7.86
N PRO A 74 -16.78 8.52 7.93
CA PRO A 74 -18.22 8.48 7.66
C PRO A 74 -18.55 7.93 6.27
N ASP A 75 -19.69 7.24 6.12
CA ASP A 75 -20.06 6.58 4.86
C ASP A 75 -20.19 7.55 3.67
N HIS A 76 -20.63 8.79 3.92
CA HIS A 76 -20.76 9.81 2.89
C HIS A 76 -19.41 10.27 2.34
N ASP A 77 -18.38 10.37 3.18
CA ASP A 77 -17.02 10.73 2.78
C ASP A 77 -16.29 9.56 2.09
N ARG A 78 -16.73 8.33 2.37
CA ARG A 78 -16.16 7.11 1.78
C ARG A 78 -16.76 6.73 0.43
N GLY A 79 -17.95 7.26 0.10
CA GLY A 79 -18.70 6.90 -1.10
C GLY A 79 -19.61 5.67 -0.92
N GLY A 80 -19.99 5.34 0.32
CA GLY A 80 -20.94 4.28 0.64
C GLY A 80 -20.58 3.49 1.92
N PRO A 81 -21.52 2.67 2.42
CA PRO A 81 -21.32 1.86 3.61
C PRO A 81 -20.30 0.73 3.37
N LEU A 82 -19.43 0.49 4.38
CA LEU A 82 -18.58 -0.70 4.41
C LEU A 82 -19.33 -1.87 5.02
N GLN A 83 -19.43 -2.97 4.28
CA GLN A 83 -19.93 -4.23 4.84
C GLN A 83 -18.97 -4.73 5.93
N ASN A 84 -19.54 -5.26 7.02
CA ASN A 84 -18.79 -5.89 8.11
C ASN A 84 -17.74 -4.98 8.79
N GLN A 85 -18.04 -3.68 8.95
CA GLN A 85 -17.14 -2.71 9.57
C GLN A 85 -16.61 -3.15 10.94
N GLU A 86 -17.43 -3.79 11.77
CA GLU A 86 -16.97 -4.33 13.06
C GLU A 86 -15.87 -5.38 12.92
N TYR A 87 -16.03 -6.31 11.98
CA TYR A 87 -15.02 -7.35 11.72
C TYR A 87 -13.71 -6.71 11.24
N LEU A 88 -13.79 -5.75 10.32
CA LEU A 88 -12.62 -5.02 9.82
C LEU A 88 -11.90 -4.28 10.95
N ASN A 89 -12.65 -3.61 11.82
CA ASN A 89 -12.08 -2.93 12.99
C ASN A 89 -11.39 -3.90 13.96
N ARG A 90 -11.98 -5.08 14.22
CA ARG A 90 -11.36 -6.12 15.06
C ARG A 90 -10.08 -6.66 14.40
N ALA A 91 -10.11 -6.94 13.11
CA ALA A 91 -8.96 -7.42 12.36
C ALA A 91 -7.81 -6.41 12.35
N LEU A 92 -8.11 -5.13 12.10
CA LEU A 92 -7.11 -4.05 12.14
C LEU A 92 -6.51 -3.85 13.53
N LYS A 93 -7.32 -3.93 14.60
CA LYS A 93 -6.82 -3.90 15.98
C LYS A 93 -5.85 -5.05 16.26
N LYS A 94 -6.18 -6.27 15.80
CA LYS A 94 -5.32 -7.44 15.96
C LYS A 94 -3.98 -7.26 15.25
N LEU A 95 -4.00 -6.85 13.97
CA LEU A 95 -2.80 -6.58 13.19
C LEU A 95 -1.92 -5.50 13.82
N LYS A 96 -2.56 -4.42 14.32
CA LYS A 96 -1.84 -3.33 14.99
C LYS A 96 -1.08 -3.84 16.21
N CYS A 97 -1.75 -4.61 17.06
CA CYS A 97 -1.17 -5.24 18.26
C CYS A 97 -0.01 -6.18 17.91
N GLU A 98 -0.19 -7.07 16.94
CA GLU A 98 0.86 -8.01 16.51
C GLU A 98 2.13 -7.28 16.06
N SER A 99 1.99 -6.20 15.29
CA SER A 99 3.16 -5.43 14.85
C SER A 99 3.73 -4.52 15.95
N ASP A 100 2.96 -4.09 16.95
CA ASP A 100 3.50 -3.44 18.15
C ASP A 100 4.40 -4.42 18.91
N ILE A 101 3.91 -5.63 19.18
CA ILE A 101 4.67 -6.70 19.83
C ILE A 101 5.96 -7.00 19.06
N ALA A 102 5.87 -7.16 17.73
CA ALA A 102 7.04 -7.44 16.90
C ALA A 102 8.10 -6.32 16.99
N SER A 103 7.67 -5.05 17.05
CA SER A 103 8.57 -3.90 17.18
C SER A 103 9.26 -3.82 18.55
N HIS A 104 8.61 -4.31 19.61
CA HIS A 104 9.18 -4.39 20.95
C HIS A 104 10.20 -5.53 21.11
N LEU A 105 10.03 -6.63 20.36
CA LEU A 105 10.97 -7.76 20.37
C LEU A 105 12.24 -7.51 19.54
N THR A 106 12.26 -6.46 18.71
CA THR A 106 13.42 -6.07 17.88
C THR A 106 14.27 -4.95 18.48
N ARG A 107 13.95 -4.50 19.71
CA ARG A 107 14.76 -3.58 20.52
C ARG A 107 15.43 -4.32 21.66
#